data_AF-A0A0B1RWI5-F1
#
_entry.id   AF-A0A0B1RWI5-F1
#
_cell.length_a   1.000
_cell.length_b   1.000
_cell.length_c   1.000
_cell.angle_alpha   90.00
_cell.angle_beta   90.00
_cell.angle_gamma   90.00
#
_symmetry.space_group_name_H-M   'P 1'
#
loop_
_entity.id
_entity.type
_entity.pdbx_description
1 polymer ?
#
loop_
_entity_poly.entity_id
_entity_poly.type
_entity_poly.pdbx_seq_one_letter_code
_entity_poly.pdbx_strand_id
1 'polypeptide(L)'
;FSEELKPAVEPDPCPAYDFDAESGPDIANVSEFAFDIFRYYRSREKQFYVHDYLSQHPNISKQTRAVLADWMVEIQETFELNHETLYMAVKIVDMYLSKTKEVTKDDLQLLASAAIFISCKFEERSPPLIDDFMYVCEEAFDRDQMIRMEMKVLDTINYDIGFPLSYRHVRRYARVSFRRECY
;
A
#
# COMPACT_ATOMS: atom_id res chain seq x y z
N PHE A 1 -4.57 -23.25 -9.28
CA PHE A 1 -3.72 -22.41 -8.43
C PHE A 1 -2.29 -22.97 -8.49
N SER A 2 -1.58 -22.65 -9.56
CA SER A 2 -0.17 -22.98 -9.74
C SER A 2 0.33 -22.13 -10.91
N GLU A 3 0.25 -20.82 -10.74
CA GLU A 3 1.13 -19.96 -11.52
C GLU A 3 2.46 -20.01 -10.76
N GLU A 4 3.36 -20.88 -11.22
CA GLU A 4 4.73 -20.90 -10.73
C GLU A 4 5.26 -19.47 -10.79
N LEU A 5 5.82 -18.99 -9.68
CA LEU A 5 6.48 -17.70 -9.63
C LEU A 5 7.63 -17.77 -10.66
N LYS A 6 7.39 -17.27 -11.88
CA LYS A 6 8.42 -17.30 -12.91
C LYS A 6 9.56 -16.44 -12.40
N PRO A 7 10.78 -16.98 -12.28
CA PRO A 7 11.92 -16.17 -11.90
C PRO A 7 11.97 -15.00 -12.87
N ALA A 8 12.15 -13.80 -12.33
CA ALA A 8 12.26 -12.63 -13.17
C ALA A 8 13.38 -12.89 -14.22
N VAL A 9 13.19 -12.43 -15.45
CA VAL A 9 14.04 -12.79 -16.60
C VAL A 9 15.28 -11.90 -16.72
N GLU A 10 15.28 -10.71 -16.13
CA GLU A 10 16.37 -9.73 -16.27
C GLU A 10 17.63 -10.10 -15.45
N PRO A 11 18.80 -10.33 -16.06
CA PRO A 11 20.01 -10.65 -15.30
C PRO A 11 20.32 -9.56 -14.28
N ASP A 12 20.89 -9.96 -13.13
CA ASP A 12 21.35 -9.00 -12.12
C ASP A 12 22.30 -7.99 -12.78
N PRO A 13 22.04 -6.67 -12.68
CA PRO A 13 22.93 -5.66 -13.23
C PRO A 13 24.31 -5.63 -12.55
N CYS A 14 24.46 -6.19 -11.33
CA CYS A 14 25.71 -6.22 -10.59
C CYS A 14 26.04 -7.63 -10.03
N PRO A 15 26.26 -8.64 -10.89
CA PRO A 15 26.45 -10.02 -10.43
C PRO A 15 27.75 -10.23 -9.65
N ALA A 16 28.66 -9.26 -9.68
CA ALA A 16 29.94 -9.30 -8.98
C ALA A 16 29.82 -8.92 -7.50
N TYR A 17 28.71 -8.31 -7.07
CA TYR A 17 28.54 -7.84 -5.71
C TYR A 17 27.09 -8.00 -5.23
N ASP A 18 26.91 -8.89 -4.27
CA ASP A 18 25.64 -9.12 -3.58
C ASP A 18 25.62 -8.39 -2.23
N PHE A 19 24.94 -7.25 -2.17
CA PHE A 19 24.73 -6.51 -0.93
C PHE A 19 23.97 -7.33 0.12
N ASP A 20 23.03 -8.16 -0.29
CA ASP A 20 22.17 -8.90 0.63
C ASP A 20 22.91 -10.03 1.33
N ALA A 21 23.88 -10.66 0.65
CA ALA A 21 24.75 -11.67 1.25
C ALA A 21 25.49 -11.15 2.50
N GLU A 22 25.80 -9.86 2.58
CA GLU A 22 26.46 -9.26 3.74
C GLU A 22 25.56 -9.20 4.98
N SER A 23 24.24 -9.21 4.77
CA SER A 23 23.23 -9.23 5.83
C SER A 23 22.82 -10.67 6.23
N GLY A 24 23.50 -11.69 5.69
CA GLY A 24 23.21 -13.11 5.86
C GLY A 24 22.97 -13.64 7.28
N PRO A 25 23.67 -13.16 8.33
CA PRO A 25 23.46 -13.67 9.69
C PRO A 25 22.10 -13.31 10.31
N ASP A 26 21.45 -12.26 9.82
CA ASP A 26 20.16 -11.81 10.35
C ASP A 26 19.02 -12.40 9.51
N ILE A 27 18.32 -13.37 10.09
CA ILE A 27 17.19 -14.07 9.47
C ILE A 27 16.08 -13.11 9.05
N ALA A 28 15.90 -11.98 9.77
CA ALA A 28 14.88 -10.99 9.43
C ALA A 28 15.15 -10.27 8.09
N ASN A 29 16.38 -10.34 7.58
CA ASN A 29 16.74 -9.75 6.30
C ASN A 29 16.46 -10.63 5.10
N VAL A 30 16.28 -11.94 5.32
CA VAL A 30 15.93 -12.91 4.27
C VAL A 30 16.82 -12.74 3.04
N SER A 31 18.13 -12.64 3.28
CA SER A 31 19.14 -12.23 2.29
C SER A 31 19.11 -13.07 1.02
N GLU A 32 18.92 -14.39 1.16
CA GLU A 32 18.81 -15.36 0.06
C GLU A 32 17.68 -15.06 -0.94
N PHE A 33 16.61 -14.39 -0.50
CA PHE A 33 15.45 -14.05 -1.34
C PHE A 33 15.31 -12.55 -1.59
N ALA A 34 16.14 -11.71 -0.95
CA ALA A 34 15.97 -10.26 -0.98
C ALA A 34 15.96 -9.69 -2.41
N PHE A 35 16.85 -10.19 -3.27
CA PHE A 35 16.89 -9.79 -4.68
C PHE A 35 15.68 -10.29 -5.47
N ASP A 36 15.27 -11.54 -5.30
CA ASP A 36 14.10 -12.09 -5.98
C ASP A 36 12.81 -11.41 -5.56
N ILE A 37 12.66 -11.10 -4.27
CA ILE A 37 11.54 -10.32 -3.72
C ILE A 37 11.49 -8.94 -4.37
N PHE A 38 12.63 -8.24 -4.45
CA PHE A 38 12.71 -6.94 -5.11
C PHE A 38 12.30 -7.01 -6.57
N ARG A 39 12.81 -8.01 -7.31
CA ARG A 39 12.48 -8.21 -8.72
C ARG A 39 11.02 -8.56 -8.94
N TYR A 40 10.45 -9.38 -8.06
CA TYR A 40 9.02 -9.69 -8.07
C TYR A 40 8.20 -8.41 -7.92
N TYR A 41 8.45 -7.59 -6.89
CA TYR A 41 7.72 -6.33 -6.72
C TYR A 41 7.89 -5.39 -7.91
N ARG A 42 9.11 -5.22 -8.42
CA ARG A 42 9.39 -4.42 -9.61
C ARG A 42 8.61 -4.91 -10.83
N SER A 43 8.51 -6.23 -11.03
CA SER A 43 7.75 -6.81 -12.15
C SER A 43 6.26 -6.49 -12.08
N ARG A 44 5.73 -6.35 -10.85
CA ARG A 44 4.32 -6.03 -10.60
C ARG A 44 3.98 -4.55 -10.70
N GLU A 45 4.95 -3.64 -10.70
CA GLU A 45 4.69 -2.19 -10.78
C GLU A 45 3.78 -1.81 -11.95
N LYS A 46 3.96 -2.46 -13.10
CA LYS A 46 3.15 -2.25 -14.30
C LYS A 46 1.69 -2.70 -14.14
N GLN A 47 1.43 -3.72 -13.32
CA GLN A 47 0.08 -4.24 -13.07
C GLN A 47 -0.73 -3.29 -12.19
N PHE A 48 -0.06 -2.50 -11.35
CA PHE A 48 -0.68 -1.57 -10.40
C PHE A 48 -0.43 -0.11 -10.76
N TYR A 49 -0.35 0.18 -12.06
CA TYR A 49 -0.24 1.54 -12.54
C TYR A 49 -1.54 2.32 -12.27
N VAL A 50 -1.41 3.48 -11.64
CA VAL A 50 -2.51 4.42 -11.39
C VAL A 50 -2.41 5.53 -12.44
N HIS A 51 -3.42 5.63 -13.29
CA HIS A 51 -3.51 6.71 -14.29
C HIS A 51 -4.11 7.98 -13.68
N ASP A 52 -4.15 9.07 -14.45
CA ASP A 52 -4.78 10.32 -14.02
C ASP A 52 -6.31 10.17 -13.97
N TYR A 53 -6.79 9.68 -12.82
CA TYR A 53 -8.20 9.33 -12.60
C TYR A 53 -9.06 10.54 -12.24
N LEU A 54 -8.50 11.67 -11.80
CA LEU A 54 -9.27 12.81 -11.27
C LEU A 54 -10.21 13.41 -12.32
N SER A 55 -9.86 13.31 -13.60
CA SER A 55 -10.75 13.71 -14.71
C SER A 55 -12.09 12.96 -14.72
N GLN A 56 -12.16 11.78 -14.08
CA GLN A 56 -13.36 10.94 -13.98
C GLN A 56 -14.18 11.22 -12.70
N HIS A 57 -13.70 12.11 -11.83
CA HIS A 57 -14.33 12.45 -10.55
C HIS A 57 -14.51 13.98 -10.43
N PRO A 58 -15.57 14.56 -11.02
CA PRO A 58 -15.78 16.02 -11.03
C PRO A 58 -15.83 16.65 -9.63
N ASN A 59 -16.20 15.87 -8.61
CA ASN A 59 -16.30 16.31 -7.22
C ASN A 59 -14.99 16.21 -6.43
N ILE A 60 -13.93 15.63 -7.00
CA ILE A 60 -12.65 15.38 -6.33
C ILE A 60 -11.57 16.19 -7.04
N SER A 61 -11.06 17.21 -6.36
CA SER A 61 -9.91 17.99 -6.84
C SER A 61 -8.60 17.44 -6.29
N LYS A 62 -7.45 17.84 -6.87
CA LYS A 62 -6.12 17.56 -6.30
C LYS A 62 -6.01 18.03 -4.84
N GLN A 63 -6.60 19.18 -4.52
CA GLN A 63 -6.64 19.70 -3.16
C GLN A 63 -7.48 18.82 -2.23
N THR A 64 -8.64 18.34 -2.70
CA THR A 64 -9.50 17.43 -1.93
C THR A 64 -8.78 16.12 -1.63
N ARG A 65 -8.05 15.56 -2.61
CA ARG A 65 -7.20 14.38 -2.40
C ARG A 65 -6.10 14.69 -1.37
N ALA A 66 -5.44 15.84 -1.47
CA ALA A 66 -4.37 16.21 -0.53
C ALA A 66 -4.89 16.30 0.92
N VAL A 67 -6.05 16.94 1.13
CA VAL A 67 -6.72 17.00 2.45
C VAL A 67 -7.10 15.61 2.96
N LEU A 68 -7.60 14.73 2.08
CA LEU A 68 -7.88 13.34 2.45
C LEU A 68 -6.62 12.60 2.90
N ALA A 69 -5.50 12.77 2.18
CA ALA A 69 -4.24 12.11 2.52
C ALA A 69 -3.67 12.60 3.86
N ASP A 70 -3.82 13.89 4.16
CA ASP A 70 -3.46 14.48 5.46
C ASP A 70 -4.29 13.86 6.59
N TRP A 71 -5.61 13.78 6.42
CA TRP A 71 -6.49 13.09 7.36
C TRP A 71 -6.12 11.60 7.53
N MET A 72 -5.73 10.90 6.46
CA MET A 72 -5.26 9.51 6.57
C MET A 72 -3.97 9.39 7.40
N VAL A 73 -3.09 10.39 7.38
CA VAL A 73 -1.90 10.45 8.24
C VAL A 73 -2.32 10.63 9.71
N GLU A 74 -3.27 11.53 10.00
CA GLU A 74 -3.79 11.72 11.35
C GLU A 74 -4.36 10.42 11.94
N ILE A 75 -5.11 9.65 11.14
CA ILE A 75 -5.64 8.34 11.55
C ILE A 75 -4.50 7.34 11.80
N GLN A 76 -3.48 7.31 10.92
CA GLN A 76 -2.32 6.45 11.11
C GLN A 76 -1.57 6.78 12.40
N GLU A 77 -1.36 8.06 12.71
CA GLU A 77 -0.69 8.49 13.94
C GLU A 77 -1.53 8.18 15.18
N THR A 78 -2.86 8.38 15.11
CA THR A 78 -3.77 8.13 16.24
C THR A 78 -3.80 6.66 16.67
N PHE A 79 -3.73 5.74 15.70
CA PHE A 79 -3.67 4.31 15.95
C PHE A 79 -2.24 3.74 16.02
N GLU A 80 -1.22 4.59 15.87
CA GLU A 80 0.19 4.20 15.78
C GLU A 80 0.46 3.09 14.74
N LEU A 81 -0.24 3.15 13.59
CA LEU A 81 -0.12 2.13 12.54
C LEU A 81 1.25 2.23 11.84
N ASN A 82 1.69 1.12 11.25
CA ASN A 82 2.90 1.09 10.45
C ASN A 82 2.79 1.99 9.21
N HIS A 83 3.93 2.49 8.74
CA HIS A 83 3.96 3.25 7.49
C HIS A 83 3.50 2.41 6.30
N GLU A 84 3.83 1.11 6.25
CA GLU A 84 3.31 0.19 5.24
C GLU A 84 1.78 0.21 5.15
N THR A 85 1.08 0.28 6.30
CA THR A 85 -0.39 0.35 6.39
C THR A 85 -0.94 1.61 5.73
N LEU A 86 -0.36 2.79 6.03
CA LEU A 86 -0.77 4.06 5.40
C LEU A 86 -0.52 4.03 3.89
N TYR A 87 0.67 3.62 3.47
CA TYR A 87 1.02 3.58 2.05
C TYR A 87 0.16 2.58 1.27
N MET A 88 -0.22 1.47 1.89
CA MET A 88 -1.18 0.53 1.30
C MET A 88 -2.57 1.16 1.19
N ALA A 89 -3.05 1.83 2.24
CA ALA A 89 -4.36 2.47 2.25
C ALA A 89 -4.46 3.54 1.15
N VAL A 90 -3.45 4.41 1.04
CA VAL A 90 -3.39 5.44 -0.03
C VAL A 90 -3.40 4.78 -1.40
N LYS A 91 -2.64 3.69 -1.58
CA LYS A 91 -2.62 2.95 -2.85
C LYS A 91 -3.98 2.33 -3.18
N ILE A 92 -4.68 1.78 -2.19
CA ILE A 92 -6.04 1.23 -2.36
C ILE A 92 -7.01 2.32 -2.81
N VAL A 93 -7.00 3.49 -2.16
CA VAL A 93 -7.85 4.63 -2.55
C VAL A 93 -7.60 5.02 -4.01
N ASP A 94 -6.34 5.24 -4.37
CA ASP A 94 -5.96 5.65 -5.73
C ASP A 94 -6.31 4.58 -6.78
N MET A 95 -6.12 3.28 -6.46
CA MET A 95 -6.50 2.17 -7.33
C MET A 95 -8.02 2.07 -7.50
N TYR A 96 -8.78 2.26 -6.43
CA TYR A 96 -10.25 2.25 -6.47
C TYR A 96 -10.79 3.39 -7.34
N LEU A 97 -10.28 4.61 -7.13
CA LEU A 97 -10.67 5.78 -7.94
C LEU A 97 -10.28 5.57 -9.41
N SER A 98 -9.13 4.97 -9.70
CA SER A 98 -8.74 4.65 -11.09
C SER A 98 -9.69 3.68 -11.80
N LYS A 99 -10.50 2.91 -11.08
CA LYS A 99 -11.42 1.91 -11.64
C LYS A 99 -12.89 2.32 -11.57
N THR A 100 -13.18 3.49 -11.00
CA THR A 100 -14.54 3.97 -10.77
C THR A 100 -14.73 5.38 -11.35
N LYS A 101 -15.95 5.89 -11.28
CA LYS A 101 -16.30 7.23 -11.78
C LYS A 101 -17.22 7.91 -10.79
N GLU A 102 -17.21 9.23 -10.81
CA GLU A 102 -18.22 10.08 -10.14
C GLU A 102 -18.36 9.88 -8.61
N VAL A 103 -17.34 9.32 -7.94
CA VAL A 103 -17.27 9.27 -6.47
C VAL A 103 -17.49 10.66 -5.85
N THR A 104 -18.40 10.73 -4.88
CA THR A 104 -18.75 11.97 -4.18
C THR A 104 -17.73 12.29 -3.08
N LYS A 105 -17.75 13.52 -2.56
CA LYS A 105 -16.89 13.88 -1.42
C LYS A 105 -17.27 13.12 -0.15
N ASP A 106 -18.56 12.89 0.06
CA ASP A 106 -19.07 12.18 1.25
C ASP A 106 -18.64 10.70 1.22
N ASP A 107 -18.67 10.07 0.03
CA ASP A 107 -18.20 8.70 -0.15
C ASP A 107 -16.66 8.57 -0.05
N LEU A 108 -15.92 9.67 -0.23
CA LEU A 108 -14.46 9.65 -0.29
C LEU A 108 -13.84 9.35 1.08
N GLN A 109 -14.40 9.90 2.17
CA GLN A 109 -13.93 9.61 3.52
C GLN A 109 -14.29 8.17 3.93
N LEU A 110 -15.48 7.69 3.57
CA LEU A 110 -15.87 6.29 3.77
C LEU A 110 -14.97 5.33 2.99
N LEU A 111 -14.63 5.66 1.74
CA LEU A 111 -13.64 4.92 0.93
C LEU A 111 -12.26 4.88 1.61
N ALA A 112 -11.75 6.03 2.05
CA ALA A 112 -10.45 6.09 2.72
C ALA A 112 -10.45 5.30 4.03
N SER A 113 -11.52 5.39 4.81
CA SER A 113 -11.71 4.62 6.03
C SER A 113 -11.66 3.12 5.75
N ALA A 114 -12.44 2.65 4.77
CA ALA A 114 -12.43 1.25 4.36
C ALA A 114 -11.04 0.80 3.86
N ALA A 115 -10.34 1.65 3.11
CA ALA A 115 -8.98 1.38 2.64
C ALA A 115 -7.97 1.25 3.79
N ILE A 116 -8.03 2.12 4.80
CA ILE A 116 -7.22 2.00 6.02
C ILE A 116 -7.55 0.70 6.73
N PHE A 117 -8.83 0.39 6.93
CA PHE A 117 -9.26 -0.80 7.66
C PHE A 117 -8.83 -2.11 6.98
N ILE A 118 -8.96 -2.18 5.64
CA ILE A 118 -8.39 -3.28 4.83
C ILE A 118 -6.89 -3.38 5.05
N SER A 119 -6.19 -2.24 5.07
CA SER A 119 -4.74 -2.21 5.23
C SER A 119 -4.30 -2.68 6.62
N CYS A 120 -5.03 -2.27 7.67
CA CYS A 120 -4.78 -2.76 9.01
C CYS A 120 -4.89 -4.28 9.09
N LYS A 121 -5.95 -4.87 8.51
CA LYS A 121 -6.14 -6.33 8.53
C LYS A 121 -5.04 -7.11 7.81
N PHE A 122 -4.29 -6.44 6.94
CA PHE A 122 -3.28 -7.07 6.10
C PHE A 122 -1.86 -6.86 6.62
N GLU A 123 -1.51 -5.65 7.05
CA GLU A 123 -0.14 -5.29 7.47
C GLU A 123 0.04 -5.32 9.00
N GLU A 124 -1.02 -5.09 9.79
CA GLU A 124 -0.88 -5.00 11.25
C GLU A 124 -0.93 -6.36 11.92
N ARG A 125 -0.06 -6.53 12.93
CA ARG A 125 -0.09 -7.71 13.80
C ARG A 125 -1.42 -7.83 14.56
N SER A 126 -1.97 -6.69 14.97
CA SER A 126 -3.23 -6.60 15.71
C SER A 126 -4.04 -5.43 15.18
N PRO A 127 -4.86 -5.63 14.13
CA PRO A 127 -5.71 -4.57 13.61
C PRO A 127 -6.73 -4.10 14.66
N PRO A 128 -7.16 -2.84 14.62
CA PRO A 128 -8.20 -2.34 15.52
C PRO A 128 -9.53 -3.05 15.27
N LEU A 129 -10.38 -3.12 16.29
CA LEU A 129 -11.76 -3.57 16.12
C LEU A 129 -12.54 -2.52 15.32
N ILE A 130 -13.56 -2.96 14.58
CA ILE A 130 -14.35 -2.05 13.74
C ILE A 130 -15.03 -0.96 14.57
N ASP A 131 -15.52 -1.28 15.75
CA ASP A 131 -16.22 -0.33 16.62
C ASP A 131 -15.24 0.74 17.17
N ASP A 132 -14.03 0.33 17.57
CA ASP A 132 -12.97 1.26 18.00
C ASP A 132 -12.49 2.16 16.83
N PHE A 133 -12.36 1.57 15.64
CA PHE A 133 -11.98 2.32 14.44
C PHE A 133 -13.02 3.37 14.08
N MET A 134 -14.30 3.00 14.08
CA MET A 134 -15.40 3.91 13.79
C MET A 134 -15.53 5.04 14.82
N TYR A 135 -15.28 4.75 16.09
CA TYR A 135 -15.26 5.77 17.14
C TYR A 135 -14.22 6.87 16.86
N VAL A 136 -13.02 6.49 16.41
CA VAL A 136 -11.97 7.46 16.03
C VAL A 136 -12.30 8.21 14.74
N CYS A 137 -13.03 7.59 13.82
CA CYS A 137 -13.54 8.26 12.62
C CYS A 137 -14.80 9.13 12.87
N GLU A 138 -15.05 9.53 14.12
CA GLU A 138 -16.17 10.40 14.54
C GLU A 138 -17.56 9.90 14.13
N GLU A 139 -17.75 8.58 13.98
CA GLU A 139 -19.03 7.97 13.57
C GLU A 139 -19.63 8.57 12.28
N ALA A 140 -18.77 9.05 11.36
CA ALA A 140 -19.20 9.69 10.10
C ALA A 140 -20.06 8.78 9.19
N PHE A 141 -20.05 7.47 9.45
CA PHE A 141 -20.81 6.44 8.74
C PHE A 141 -21.13 5.29 9.71
N ASP A 142 -22.18 4.53 9.39
CA ASP A 142 -22.57 3.36 10.16
C ASP A 142 -21.73 2.10 9.83
N ARG A 143 -21.86 1.09 10.68
CA ARG A 143 -21.08 -0.14 10.61
C ARG A 143 -21.35 -0.91 9.31
N ASP A 144 -22.57 -0.87 8.82
CA ASP A 144 -22.95 -1.58 7.61
C ASP A 144 -22.44 -0.85 6.36
N GLN A 145 -22.40 0.49 6.37
CA GLN A 145 -21.77 1.30 5.33
C GLN A 145 -20.29 0.98 5.24
N MET A 146 -19.60 0.88 6.39
CA MET A 146 -18.19 0.51 6.46
C MET A 146 -17.92 -0.88 5.87
N ILE A 147 -18.69 -1.89 6.28
CA ILE A 147 -18.54 -3.27 5.77
C ILE A 147 -18.86 -3.35 4.28
N ARG A 148 -19.94 -2.70 3.82
CA ARG A 148 -20.29 -2.65 2.40
C ARG A 148 -19.20 -1.97 1.58
N MET A 149 -18.63 -0.88 2.08
CA MET A 149 -17.53 -0.19 1.39
C MET A 149 -16.30 -1.08 1.32
N GLU A 150 -15.90 -1.75 2.40
CA GLU A 150 -14.79 -2.70 2.39
C GLU A 150 -14.96 -3.78 1.30
N MET A 151 -16.13 -4.43 1.27
CA MET A 151 -16.44 -5.45 0.26
C MET A 151 -16.36 -4.87 -1.16
N LYS A 152 -16.95 -3.69 -1.37
CA LYS A 152 -16.95 -3.01 -2.67
C LYS A 152 -15.55 -2.63 -3.12
N VAL A 153 -14.70 -2.15 -2.20
CA VAL A 153 -13.31 -1.79 -2.48
C VAL A 153 -12.53 -3.02 -2.93
N LEU A 154 -12.59 -4.11 -2.15
CA LEU A 154 -11.90 -5.36 -2.46
C LEU A 154 -12.34 -5.94 -3.80
N ASP A 155 -13.65 -5.97 -4.08
CA ASP A 155 -14.19 -6.43 -5.35
C ASP A 155 -13.69 -5.57 -6.53
N THR A 156 -13.72 -4.25 -6.38
CA THR A 156 -13.25 -3.29 -7.40
C THR A 156 -11.77 -3.48 -7.72
N ILE A 157 -10.94 -3.78 -6.72
CA ILE A 157 -9.51 -4.03 -6.93
C ILE A 157 -9.18 -5.50 -7.25
N ASN A 158 -10.20 -6.34 -7.48
CA ASN A 158 -10.07 -7.78 -7.77
C ASN A 158 -9.35 -8.55 -6.65
N TYR A 159 -9.49 -8.13 -5.39
CA TYR A 159 -8.84 -8.72 -4.22
C TYR A 159 -7.30 -8.77 -4.28
N ASP A 160 -6.68 -8.05 -5.22
CA ASP A 160 -5.24 -8.03 -5.41
C ASP A 160 -4.63 -6.80 -4.75
N ILE A 161 -4.29 -6.95 -3.47
CA ILE A 161 -3.67 -5.92 -2.62
C ILE A 161 -2.15 -6.08 -2.48
N GLY A 162 -1.54 -6.98 -3.25
CA GLY A 162 -0.09 -7.24 -3.22
C GLY A 162 0.73 -6.15 -3.93
N PHE A 163 0.46 -4.89 -3.60
CA PHE A 163 1.03 -3.72 -4.29
C PHE A 163 2.54 -3.59 -4.05
N PRO A 164 3.31 -3.23 -5.09
CA PRO A 164 4.68 -2.74 -4.93
C PRO A 164 4.64 -1.32 -4.35
N LEU A 165 4.58 -1.23 -3.02
CA LEU A 165 4.52 0.06 -2.31
C LEU A 165 5.83 0.84 -2.47
N SER A 166 5.73 2.15 -2.69
CA SER A 166 6.90 3.03 -2.77
C SER A 166 7.73 3.00 -1.48
N TYR A 167 7.08 2.92 -0.32
CA TYR A 167 7.76 2.83 0.98
C TYR A 167 8.70 1.61 1.08
N ARG A 168 8.27 0.43 0.59
CA ARG A 168 9.12 -0.78 0.56
C ARG A 168 10.38 -0.57 -0.29
N HIS A 169 10.23 0.08 -1.44
CA HIS A 169 11.36 0.41 -2.32
C HIS A 169 12.31 1.41 -1.66
N VAL A 170 11.78 2.48 -1.04
CA VAL A 170 12.60 3.48 -0.33
C VAL A 170 13.40 2.84 0.79
N ARG A 171 12.79 1.97 1.61
CA ARG A 171 13.51 1.24 2.66
C ARG A 171 14.65 0.40 2.10
N ARG A 172 14.42 -0.31 0.98
CA ARG A 172 15.44 -1.10 0.30
C ARG A 172 16.56 -0.23 -0.25
N TYR A 173 16.22 0.86 -0.95
CA TYR A 173 17.19 1.80 -1.52
C TYR A 173 18.03 2.49 -0.44
N ALA A 174 17.43 2.86 0.70
CA ALA A 174 18.16 3.42 1.83
C ALA A 174 19.20 2.44 2.38
N ARG A 175 18.85 1.16 2.52
CA ARG A 175 19.77 0.12 3.00
C ARG A 175 20.99 -0.03 2.09
N VAL A 176 20.77 -0.13 0.77
CA VAL A 176 21.87 -0.31 -0.19
C VAL A 176 22.73 0.96 -0.35
N SER A 177 22.16 2.14 -0.09
CA SER A 177 22.87 3.42 -0.24
C SER A 177 23.77 3.76 0.96
N PHE A 178 23.50 3.22 2.15
CA PHE A 178 24.17 3.63 3.40
C PHE A 178 25.50 2.92 3.72
N ARG A 179 26.12 2.22 2.76
CA ARG A 179 27.46 1.68 2.98
C ARG A 179 28.50 2.78 2.82
N ARG A 180 29.21 3.05 3.93
CA ARG A 180 30.38 3.93 4.03
C ARG A 180 31.46 3.46 3.06
N GLU A 181 31.93 4.41 2.25
CA GLU A 181 33.27 4.53 1.67
C GLU A 181 33.97 3.21 1.29
N CYS A 182 33.91 2.86 -0.01
CA CYS A 182 35.08 2.28 -0.67
C CYS A 182 36.07 3.41 -0.95
N TYR A 183 36.88 3.79 0.04
CA TYR A 183 38.15 4.49 -0.12
C TYR A 183 39.11 4.08 0.99
#